data_AF-A0AAU5ZEA7-F1
#
_entry.id   AF-A0AAU5ZEA7-F1
#
_cell.length_a   1.000
_cell.length_b   1.000
_cell.length_c   1.000
_cell.angle_alpha   90.00
_cell.angle_beta   90.00
_cell.angle_gamma   90.00
#
_symmetry.space_group_name_H-M   'P 1'
#
loop_
_entity.id
_entity.type
_entity.pdbx_description
1 polymer ?
#
loop_
_entity_poly.entity_id
_entity_poly.type
_entity_poly.pdbx_seq_one_letter_code
_entity_poly.pdbx_strand_id
1 'polypeptide(L)'
;MVNVAFNVLAELGTATWTGPQAIAYETAQEGVRQAIGYYTRLIETATEPDTDAIAGWRAEQQAWAARGQELTPLDTRAIKRIRLDADKLLSVEEHDDDEDDAGKRDDEDDFDAVAGDEDAGGNEVLGRA
;
A
#
# COMPACT_ATOMS: atom_id res chain seq x y z
N MET A 1 14.88 -47.81 -22.86
CA MET A 1 15.14 -46.49 -22.27
C MET A 1 14.27 -46.40 -21.03
N VAL A 2 14.84 -46.39 -19.82
CA VAL A 2 14.06 -46.30 -18.58
C VAL A 2 13.73 -44.82 -18.36
N ASN A 3 12.44 -44.50 -18.30
CA ASN A 3 11.98 -43.14 -18.04
C ASN A 3 12.02 -42.92 -16.52
N VAL A 4 13.12 -42.39 -16.01
CA VAL A 4 13.26 -42.08 -14.58
C VAL A 4 12.55 -40.76 -14.34
N ALA A 5 11.38 -40.81 -13.71
CA ALA A 5 10.67 -39.60 -13.29
C ALA A 5 11.52 -38.87 -12.25
N PHE A 6 12.10 -37.73 -12.65
CA PHE A 6 12.85 -36.86 -11.76
C PHE A 6 11.85 -36.10 -10.89
N ASN A 7 11.82 -36.38 -9.58
CA ASN A 7 10.91 -35.70 -8.66
C ASN A 7 11.50 -34.35 -8.23
N VAL A 8 11.35 -33.35 -9.10
CA VAL A 8 11.80 -31.96 -8.87
C VAL A 8 11.22 -31.37 -7.58
N LEU A 9 10.04 -31.82 -7.15
CA LEU A 9 9.40 -31.35 -5.92
C LEU A 9 10.10 -31.84 -4.66
N ALA A 10 10.82 -32.97 -4.71
CA ALA A 10 11.59 -33.46 -3.57
C ALA A 10 12.86 -32.64 -3.30
N GLU A 11 13.33 -31.88 -4.30
CA GLU A 11 14.48 -30.98 -4.19
C GLU A 11 14.08 -29.56 -3.76
N LEU A 12 12.78 -29.22 -3.87
CA LEU A 12 12.23 -28.02 -3.28
C LEU A 12 12.14 -28.23 -1.75
N GLY A 13 13.21 -27.84 -1.06
CA GLY A 13 13.27 -27.87 0.41
C GLY A 13 12.08 -27.15 1.07
N THR A 14 11.89 -27.38 2.36
CA THR A 14 10.85 -26.70 3.13
C THR A 14 11.04 -25.19 3.12
N ALA A 15 9.97 -24.45 2.80
CA ALA A 15 9.94 -23.00 2.91
C ALA A 15 10.44 -22.54 4.30
N THR A 16 11.38 -21.60 4.31
CA THR A 16 11.98 -21.07 5.55
C THR A 16 11.27 -19.81 6.07
N TRP A 17 10.25 -19.33 5.37
CA TRP A 17 9.48 -18.15 5.74
C TRP A 17 8.20 -18.51 6.49
N THR A 18 7.78 -17.61 7.36
CA THR A 18 6.52 -17.68 8.11
C THR A 18 5.32 -17.31 7.24
N GLY A 19 4.11 -17.68 7.67
CA GLY A 19 2.86 -17.28 7.01
C GLY A 19 2.72 -15.75 6.83
N PRO A 20 2.95 -14.93 7.87
CA PRO A 20 2.92 -13.47 7.73
C PRO A 20 3.94 -12.92 6.72
N GLN A 21 5.13 -13.53 6.63
CA GLN A 21 6.13 -13.15 5.62
C GLN A 21 5.66 -13.47 4.20
N ALA A 22 5.03 -14.63 3.99
CA ALA A 22 4.43 -14.96 2.70
C ALA A 22 3.34 -13.96 2.30
N ILE A 23 2.43 -13.61 3.22
CA ILE A 23 1.35 -12.65 2.94
C ILE A 23 1.92 -11.25 2.61
N ALA A 24 2.92 -10.80 3.38
CA ALA A 24 3.56 -9.50 3.14
C ALA A 24 4.26 -9.46 1.77
N TYR A 25 4.90 -10.56 1.38
CA TYR A 25 5.51 -10.72 0.07
C TYR A 25 4.47 -10.68 -1.06
N GLU A 26 3.38 -11.43 -0.95
CA GLU A 26 2.33 -11.43 -1.98
C GLU A 26 1.67 -10.05 -2.12
N THR A 27 1.48 -9.34 -1.00
CA THR A 27 0.98 -7.97 -1.01
C THR A 27 1.94 -7.02 -1.74
N ALA A 28 3.26 -7.16 -1.51
CA ALA A 28 4.26 -6.38 -2.22
C ALA A 28 4.30 -6.73 -3.72
N GLN A 29 4.18 -8.02 -4.07
CA GLN A 29 4.10 -8.44 -5.47
C GLN A 29 2.87 -7.87 -6.18
N GLU A 30 1.75 -7.77 -5.47
CA GLU A 30 0.56 -7.11 -6.02
C GLU A 30 0.77 -5.61 -6.25
N GLY A 31 1.42 -4.91 -5.32
CA GLY A 31 1.82 -3.51 -5.51
C GLY A 31 2.71 -3.30 -6.74
N VAL A 32 3.66 -4.21 -6.99
CA VAL A 32 4.49 -4.20 -8.22
C VAL A 32 3.62 -4.32 -9.47
N ARG A 33 2.67 -5.24 -9.50
CA ARG A 33 1.78 -5.44 -10.67
C ARG A 33 0.91 -4.22 -10.93
N GLN A 34 0.38 -3.60 -9.88
CA GLN A 34 -0.41 -2.38 -10.00
C GLN A 34 0.42 -1.21 -10.52
N ALA A 35 1.65 -1.02 -10.03
CA ALA A 35 2.56 -0.01 -10.55
C ALA A 35 2.88 -0.22 -12.05
N ILE A 36 3.13 -1.46 -12.46
CA ILE A 36 3.32 -1.80 -13.89
C ILE A 36 2.08 -1.44 -14.71
N GLY A 37 0.88 -1.78 -14.20
CA GLY A 37 -0.39 -1.45 -14.84
C GLY A 37 -0.64 0.05 -14.95
N TYR A 38 -0.26 0.83 -13.94
CA TYR A 38 -0.32 2.29 -13.96
C TYR A 38 0.49 2.87 -15.13
N TYR A 39 1.76 2.46 -15.27
CA TYR A 39 2.59 2.94 -16.39
C TYR A 39 2.12 2.42 -17.75
N THR A 40 1.61 1.19 -17.84
CA THR A 40 0.97 0.70 -19.07
C THR A 40 -0.14 1.64 -19.51
N ARG A 41 -1.02 2.02 -18.57
CA ARG A 41 -2.12 2.93 -18.85
C ARG A 41 -1.62 4.30 -19.31
N LEU A 42 -0.64 4.90 -18.62
CA LEU A 42 -0.06 6.18 -19.03
C LEU A 42 0.47 6.15 -20.47
N ILE A 43 1.21 5.11 -20.82
CA ILE A 43 1.77 4.92 -22.16
C ILE A 43 0.66 4.77 -23.21
N GLU A 44 -0.40 4.02 -22.92
CA GLU A 44 -1.51 3.79 -23.84
C GLU A 44 -2.39 5.03 -24.05
N THR A 45 -2.54 5.87 -23.02
CA THR A 45 -3.40 7.07 -23.07
C THR A 45 -2.70 8.33 -23.57
N ALA A 46 -1.40 8.27 -23.87
CA ALA A 46 -0.65 9.41 -24.38
C ALA A 46 -1.16 9.83 -25.78
N THR A 47 -1.95 10.91 -25.83
CA THR A 47 -2.64 11.40 -27.05
C THR A 47 -1.68 11.88 -28.14
N GLU A 48 -0.53 12.43 -27.76
CA GLU A 48 0.57 12.80 -28.64
C GLU A 48 1.85 12.17 -28.08
N PRO A 49 2.70 11.53 -28.90
CA PRO A 49 3.84 10.77 -28.39
C PRO A 49 4.95 11.73 -27.96
N ASP A 50 4.85 12.24 -26.73
CA ASP A 50 6.00 12.72 -25.99
C ASP A 50 6.94 11.52 -25.78
N THR A 51 7.89 11.40 -26.70
CA THR A 51 8.74 10.23 -26.82
C THR A 51 9.67 10.11 -25.61
N ASP A 52 10.04 11.24 -25.01
CA ASP A 52 10.88 11.27 -23.82
C ASP A 52 10.09 10.87 -22.57
N ALA A 53 8.86 11.35 -22.41
CA ALA A 53 7.97 10.91 -21.34
C ALA A 53 7.65 9.41 -21.42
N ILE A 54 7.32 8.91 -22.62
CA ILE A 54 7.05 7.49 -22.86
C ILE A 54 8.28 6.64 -22.56
N ALA A 55 9.48 7.09 -22.95
CA ALA A 55 10.73 6.40 -22.61
C ALA A 55 10.96 6.35 -21.09
N GLY A 56 10.68 7.44 -20.38
CA GLY A 56 10.71 7.50 -18.92
C GLY A 56 9.75 6.50 -18.27
N TRP A 57 8.49 6.48 -18.69
CA TRP A 57 7.50 5.54 -18.14
C TRP A 57 7.85 4.07 -18.42
N ARG A 58 8.43 3.76 -19.58
CA ARG A 58 8.92 2.41 -19.87
C ARG A 58 10.09 2.02 -18.98
N ALA A 59 11.00 2.95 -18.69
CA ALA A 59 12.10 2.70 -17.75
C ALA A 59 11.57 2.43 -16.34
N GLU A 60 10.61 3.21 -15.87
CA GLU A 60 9.96 2.99 -14.57
C GLU A 60 9.23 1.64 -14.52
N GLN A 61 8.48 1.29 -15.58
CA GLN A 61 7.81 -0.01 -15.68
C GLN A 61 8.80 -1.18 -15.58
N GLN A 62 9.94 -1.08 -16.26
CA GLN A 62 11.00 -2.09 -16.19
C GLN A 62 11.64 -2.15 -14.79
N ALA A 63 11.86 -1.00 -14.16
CA ALA A 63 12.39 -0.94 -12.80
C ALA A 63 11.45 -1.64 -11.80
N TRP A 64 10.13 -1.43 -11.91
CA TRP A 64 9.14 -2.14 -11.10
C TRP A 64 9.15 -3.65 -11.35
N ALA A 65 9.23 -4.08 -12.61
CA ALA A 65 9.33 -5.50 -12.95
C ALA A 65 10.60 -6.14 -12.34
N ALA A 66 11.76 -5.47 -12.44
CA ALA A 66 13.00 -5.94 -11.85
C ALA A 66 12.91 -6.08 -10.33
N ARG A 67 12.34 -5.07 -9.64
CA ARG A 67 12.09 -5.12 -8.19
C ARG A 67 11.25 -6.34 -7.80
N GLY A 68 10.19 -6.66 -8.56
CA GLY A 68 9.34 -7.83 -8.31
C GLY A 68 10.05 -9.16 -8.56
N GLN A 69 10.93 -9.23 -9.56
CA GLN A 69 11.71 -10.44 -9.88
C GLN A 69 12.77 -10.74 -8.82
N GLU A 70 13.39 -9.70 -8.26
CA GLU A 70 14.43 -9.83 -7.23
C GLU A 70 13.87 -10.04 -5.82
N LEU A 71 12.58 -9.76 -5.61
CA LEU A 71 11.95 -9.82 -4.31
C LEU A 71 11.88 -11.25 -3.78
N THR A 72 12.14 -11.43 -2.49
CA THR A 72 11.95 -12.71 -1.79
C THR A 72 11.11 -12.53 -0.53
N PRO A 73 10.44 -13.59 -0.03
CA PRO A 73 9.68 -13.51 1.22
C PRO A 73 10.51 -13.15 2.47
N LEU A 74 11.83 -13.27 2.41
CA LEU A 74 12.73 -12.97 3.52
C LEU A 74 13.20 -11.50 3.52
N ASP A 75 13.07 -10.78 2.40
CA ASP A 75 13.49 -9.39 2.30
C ASP A 75 12.40 -8.42 2.82
N THR A 76 12.26 -8.40 4.14
CA THR A 76 11.27 -7.55 4.81
C THR A 76 11.47 -6.05 4.56
N ARG A 77 12.70 -5.61 4.23
CA ARG A 77 12.99 -4.19 3.96
C ARG A 77 12.54 -3.82 2.56
N ALA A 78 12.86 -4.64 1.55
CA ALA A 78 12.40 -4.42 0.19
C ALA A 78 10.86 -4.51 0.10
N ILE A 79 10.24 -5.48 0.78
CA ILE A 79 8.77 -5.61 0.86
C ILE A 79 8.13 -4.31 1.37
N LYS A 80 8.64 -3.75 2.49
CA LYS A 80 8.11 -2.49 3.04
C LYS A 80 8.30 -1.31 2.09
N ARG A 81 9.47 -1.22 1.43
CA ARG A 81 9.75 -0.14 0.49
C ARG A 81 8.85 -0.21 -0.73
N ILE A 82 8.69 -1.39 -1.32
CA ILE A 82 7.80 -1.61 -2.47
C ILE A 82 6.37 -1.18 -2.13
N ARG A 83 5.87 -1.54 -0.96
CA ARG A 83 4.54 -1.12 -0.52
C ARG A 83 4.42 0.40 -0.40
N LEU A 84 5.37 1.05 0.25
CA LEU A 84 5.37 2.52 0.38
C LEU A 84 5.46 3.23 -0.97
N ASP A 85 6.37 2.77 -1.84
CA ASP A 85 6.57 3.35 -3.17
C ASP A 85 5.33 3.14 -4.05
N ALA A 86 4.67 1.97 -3.96
CA ALA A 86 3.46 1.66 -4.71
C ALA A 86 2.27 2.48 -4.20
N ASP A 87 2.08 2.56 -2.87
CA ASP A 87 1.04 3.38 -2.24
C ASP A 87 1.21 4.86 -2.64
N LYS A 88 2.44 5.37 -2.67
CA LYS A 88 2.74 6.73 -3.11
C LYS A 88 2.49 6.94 -4.62
N LEU A 89 2.83 5.96 -5.45
CA LEU A 89 2.62 6.06 -6.90
C LEU A 89 1.13 6.05 -7.25
N LEU A 90 0.36 5.24 -6.52
CA LEU A 90 -1.05 4.97 -6.79
C LEU A 90 -1.98 5.84 -5.96
N SER A 91 -1.47 6.62 -5.00
CA SER A 91 -2.27 7.63 -4.33
C SER A 91 -2.79 8.60 -5.37
N VAL A 92 -4.11 8.75 -5.41
CA VAL A 92 -4.72 9.87 -6.11
C VAL A 92 -4.25 11.11 -5.36
N GLU A 93 -3.33 11.89 -5.94
CA GLU A 93 -3.29 13.30 -5.60
C GLU A 93 -4.69 13.80 -5.97
N GLU A 94 -5.55 13.95 -4.96
CA GLU A 94 -6.63 14.93 -5.05
C GLU A 94 -5.88 16.22 -5.38
N HIS A 95 -5.95 16.62 -6.65
CA HIS A 95 -5.57 17.94 -7.04
C HIS A 95 -6.51 18.83 -6.23
N ASP A 96 -6.03 19.35 -5.12
CA ASP A 96 -6.67 20.44 -4.40
C ASP A 96 -6.74 21.59 -5.40
N ASP A 97 -7.82 21.61 -6.18
CA ASP A 97 -8.32 22.82 -6.83
C ASP A 97 -8.82 23.71 -5.68
N ASP A 98 -7.86 24.31 -4.98
CA ASP A 98 -8.06 25.49 -4.16
C ASP A 98 -8.51 26.64 -5.08
N GLU A 99 -9.78 26.63 -5.50
CA GLU A 99 -10.51 27.83 -5.83
C GLU A 99 -11.22 28.32 -4.57
N ASP A 100 -10.59 29.29 -3.92
CA ASP A 100 -11.17 30.14 -2.88
C ASP A 100 -12.56 30.67 -3.30
N ASP A 101 -13.63 30.24 -2.65
CA ASP A 101 -14.79 31.13 -2.40
C ASP A 101 -15.13 31.17 -0.91
N ALA A 102 -14.81 32.33 -0.35
CA ALA A 102 -15.04 32.72 1.02
C ALA A 102 -16.55 32.95 1.28
N GLY A 103 -17.26 31.88 1.63
CA GLY A 103 -18.64 31.95 2.13
C GLY A 103 -18.70 31.91 3.66
N LYS A 104 -18.66 33.10 4.28
CA LYS A 104 -19.01 33.45 5.67
C LYS A 104 -19.47 32.33 6.64
N ARG A 105 -18.78 32.28 7.77
CA ARG A 105 -19.32 31.84 9.08
C ARG A 105 -20.32 32.89 9.58
N ASP A 106 -21.31 32.42 10.36
CA ASP A 106 -22.38 33.07 11.16
C ASP A 106 -23.66 32.27 10.84
N ASP A 107 -24.32 31.52 11.73
CA ASP A 107 -24.81 31.76 13.10
C ASP A 107 -24.94 30.38 13.84
N GLU A 108 -24.48 30.18 15.08
CA GLU A 108 -25.24 30.40 16.33
C GLU A 108 -26.72 29.98 16.26
N ASP A 109 -27.07 28.76 16.69
CA ASP A 109 -27.93 28.54 17.88
C ASP A 109 -28.57 27.13 17.98
N ASP A 110 -28.64 26.71 19.25
CA ASP A 110 -29.64 25.83 19.86
C ASP A 110 -29.51 24.30 19.76
N PHE A 111 -28.87 23.70 20.78
CA PHE A 111 -29.48 22.56 21.47
C PHE A 111 -29.10 22.59 22.95
N ASP A 112 -29.95 23.24 23.73
CA ASP A 112 -30.02 23.10 25.18
C ASP A 112 -30.40 21.65 25.55
N ALA A 113 -29.51 20.95 26.25
CA ALA A 113 -29.82 19.69 26.91
C ALA A 113 -29.12 19.65 28.28
N VAL A 114 -29.69 20.43 29.20
CA VAL A 114 -29.91 20.15 30.63
C VAL A 114 -28.77 19.47 31.39
N ALA A 115 -28.16 20.27 32.27
CA ALA A 115 -27.33 19.80 33.38
C ALA A 115 -28.20 19.06 34.42
N GLY A 116 -27.71 17.89 34.83
CA GLY A 116 -28.19 17.11 35.97
C GLY A 116 -27.01 16.52 36.74
N ASP A 117 -26.41 17.36 37.58
CA ASP A 117 -25.86 17.09 38.93
C ASP A 117 -26.54 15.87 39.59
N GLU A 118 -25.97 14.93 40.38
CA GLU A 118 -24.73 14.72 41.12
C GLU A 118 -24.62 13.18 41.32
N ASP A 119 -23.44 12.61 41.54
CA ASP A 119 -23.11 12.02 42.87
C ASP A 119 -21.68 11.49 42.89
N ALA A 120 -20.97 11.88 43.95
CA ALA A 120 -19.61 11.53 44.26
C ALA A 120 -19.56 10.19 45.00
N GLY A 121 -18.70 9.27 44.56
CA GLY A 121 -18.54 7.98 45.23
C GLY A 121 -17.18 7.31 45.02
N GLY A 122 -16.20 7.69 45.84
CA GLY A 122 -15.17 6.79 46.40
C GLY A 122 -14.26 6.01 45.45
N ASN A 123 -13.10 6.59 45.12
CA ASN A 123 -11.94 5.86 44.63
C ASN A 123 -11.26 5.10 45.78
N GLU A 124 -11.58 3.81 45.97
CA GLU A 124 -10.91 2.95 46.94
C GLU A 124 -9.72 2.20 46.31
N VAL A 125 -8.53 2.77 46.57
CA VAL A 125 -7.24 2.16 46.95
C VAL A 125 -6.92 0.71 46.53
N LEU A 126 -5.84 0.59 45.73
CA LEU A 126 -4.74 -0.40 45.73
C LEU A 126 -4.93 -1.75 46.44
N GLY A 127 -4.73 -2.85 45.71
CA GLY A 127 -4.54 -4.19 46.30
C GLY A 127 -3.91 -5.21 45.36
N ARG A 128 -2.58 -5.29 45.38
CA ARG A 128 -1.76 -6.37 44.85
C ARG A 128 -1.78 -7.55 45.84
N ALA A 129 -2.14 -8.75 45.38
CA ALA A 129 -1.67 -10.05 45.89
C ALA A 129 -1.95 -11.14 44.86
#